data_AF-A0A962X9U7-F1
#
_entry.id   AF-A0A962X9U7-F1
#
_cell.length_a   1.000
_cell.length_b   1.000
_cell.length_c   1.000
_cell.angle_alpha   90.00
_cell.angle_beta   90.00
_cell.angle_gamma   90.00
#
_symmetry.space_group_name_H-M   'P 1'
#
loop_
_entity.id
_entity.type
_entity.pdbx_description
1 polymer ?
#
loop_
_entity_poly.entity_id
_entity_poly.type
_entity_poly.pdbx_seq_one_letter_code
_entity_poly.pdbx_strand_id
1 'polypeptide(L)' 'MERLMDTTLIFDSTLIGKYDKAGPRYTSYPTAVQFHTGFSEVEYREQALASNASGRPLSLYLHIPFCDTVCFY' A
#
# COMPACT_ATOMS: atom_id res chain seq x y z
N MET A 1 -17.16 -25.79 16.49
CA MET A 1 -15.99 -26.66 16.29
C MET A 1 -15.22 -26.07 15.12
N GLU A 2 -14.27 -25.20 15.44
CA GLU A 2 -13.52 -24.35 14.51
C GLU A 2 -12.81 -25.17 13.44
N ARG A 3 -13.14 -24.88 12.18
CA ARG A 3 -12.42 -25.42 11.04
C ARG A 3 -11.12 -24.61 10.91
N LEU A 4 -10.06 -25.11 11.55
CA LEU A 4 -8.69 -24.65 11.31
C LEU A 4 -8.47 -24.62 9.79
N MET A 5 -8.22 -23.43 9.24
CA MET A 5 -7.81 -23.28 7.85
C MET A 5 -6.43 -23.89 7.71
N ASP A 6 -6.39 -25.10 7.15
CA ASP A 6 -5.17 -25.75 6.69
C ASP A 6 -4.39 -24.74 5.83
N THR A 7 -3.24 -24.32 6.33
CA THR A 7 -2.41 -23.27 5.74
C THR A 7 -1.32 -23.85 4.83
N THR A 8 -1.48 -25.10 4.41
CA THR A 8 -0.60 -25.74 3.44
C THR A 8 -0.69 -24.99 2.11
N LEU A 9 0.40 -24.33 1.73
CA LEU A 9 0.54 -23.72 0.41
C LEU A 9 0.58 -24.80 -0.66
N ILE A 10 -0.41 -24.82 -1.54
CA ILE A 10 -0.48 -25.74 -2.68
C ILE A 10 0.05 -25.00 -3.91
N PHE A 11 1.11 -25.53 -4.51
CA PHE A 11 1.64 -25.02 -5.77
C PHE A 11 0.83 -25.57 -6.94
N ASP A 12 0.02 -24.71 -7.57
CA ASP A 12 -0.76 -25.04 -8.77
C ASP A 12 -0.30 -24.17 -9.95
N SER A 13 0.54 -24.76 -10.81
CA SER A 13 1.08 -24.07 -11.98
C SER A 13 0.00 -23.67 -13.00
N THR A 14 -1.10 -24.42 -13.08
CA THR A 14 -2.20 -24.12 -14.01
C THR A 14 -2.97 -22.90 -13.53
N LEU A 15 -3.23 -22.82 -12.22
CA LEU A 15 -3.87 -21.67 -11.59
C LEU A 15 -3.00 -20.42 -11.67
N ILE A 16 -1.71 -20.55 -11.40
CA ILE A 16 -0.74 -19.45 -11.53
C ILE A 16 -0.73 -18.94 -12.98
N GLY A 17 -0.58 -19.82 -13.96
CA GLY A 17 -0.60 -19.44 -15.38
C GLY A 17 -1.90 -18.76 -15.82
N LYS A 18 -3.04 -19.11 -15.21
CA LYS A 18 -4.34 -18.47 -15.48
C LYS A 18 -4.37 -17.01 -15.02
N TYR A 19 -3.79 -16.70 -13.85
CA TYR A 19 -3.90 -15.37 -13.20
C TYR A 19 -2.61 -14.54 -13.22
N ASP A 20 -1.52 -15.05 -13.80
CA ASP A 20 -0.30 -14.27 -14.09
C ASP A 20 -0.59 -13.24 -15.20
N LYS A 21 -1.24 -12.15 -14.77
CA LYS A 21 -1.72 -11.03 -15.60
C LYS A 21 -1.37 -9.74 -14.89
N ALA A 22 -1.18 -8.67 -15.66
CA ALA A 22 -1.01 -7.34 -15.10
C ALA A 22 -2.22 -6.97 -14.24
N GLY A 23 -1.97 -6.73 -12.95
CA GLY A 23 -2.98 -6.31 -11.97
C GLY A 23 -2.57 -5.02 -11.26
N PRO A 24 -3.51 -4.36 -10.59
CA PRO A 24 -3.19 -3.19 -9.77
C PRO A 24 -2.23 -3.60 -8.65
N ARG A 25 -1.19 -2.78 -8.44
CA ARG A 25 -0.33 -2.94 -7.27
C ARG A 25 -1.08 -2.44 -6.04
N TYR A 26 -1.40 -3.35 -5.12
CA TYR A 26 -2.06 -3.02 -3.85
C TYR A 26 -1.04 -2.57 -2.80
N THR A 27 -0.40 -1.42 -3.03
CA THR A 27 0.52 -0.79 -2.07
C THR A 27 -0.22 -0.03 -0.97
N SER A 28 -1.47 0.38 -1.23
CA SER A 28 -2.39 1.04 -0.29
C SER A 28 -3.83 0.83 -0.74
N TYR A 29 -4.79 1.09 0.15
CA TYR A 29 -6.21 1.18 -0.19
C TYR A 29 -6.84 2.43 0.48
N PRO A 30 -7.46 3.34 -0.28
CA PRO A 30 -7.50 3.39 -1.74
C PRO A 30 -6.10 3.54 -2.39
N THR A 31 -6.01 3.20 -3.68
CA THR A 31 -4.75 3.24 -4.44
C THR A 31 -4.42 4.68 -4.89
N ALA A 32 -3.16 4.95 -5.24
CA ALA A 32 -2.71 6.29 -5.66
C ALA A 32 -3.43 6.86 -6.89
N VAL A 33 -4.01 6.01 -7.75
CA VAL A 33 -4.87 6.46 -8.88
C VAL A 33 -6.14 7.18 -8.42
N GLN A 34 -6.50 7.09 -7.15
CA GLN A 34 -7.61 7.83 -6.56
C GLN A 34 -7.18 9.22 -6.06
N PHE A 35 -5.89 9.57 -6.12
CA PHE A 35 -5.44 10.91 -5.72
C PHE A 35 -5.90 11.95 -6.75
N HIS A 36 -6.42 13.06 -6.26
CA HIS A 36 -6.88 14.18 -7.07
C HIS A 36 -6.45 15.51 -6.43
N THR A 37 -6.45 16.59 -7.21
CA THR A 37 -6.00 17.92 -6.77
C THR A 37 -7.02 18.67 -5.90
N GLY A 38 -8.10 18.00 -5.50
CA GLY A 38 -9.19 18.60 -4.71
C GLY A 38 -8.99 18.51 -3.20
N PHE A 39 -8.03 17.71 -2.74
CA PHE A 39 -7.67 17.63 -1.32
C PHE A 39 -6.84 18.85 -0.92
N SER A 40 -7.43 19.67 -0.07
CA SER A 40 -6.94 20.99 0.32
C SER A 40 -6.02 20.96 1.54
N GLU A 41 -5.34 22.08 1.76
CA GLU A 41 -4.50 22.28 2.94
C GLU A 41 -5.31 22.31 4.25
N VAL A 42 -6.55 22.81 4.21
CA VAL A 42 -7.47 22.82 5.37
C VAL A 42 -7.80 21.38 5.78
N GLU A 43 -8.19 20.54 4.83
CA GLU A 43 -8.47 19.12 5.09
C GLU A 43 -7.22 18.38 5.62
N TYR A 44 -6.04 18.69 5.08
CA TYR A 44 -4.79 18.12 5.59
C TYR A 44 -4.55 18.46 7.07
N ARG A 45 -4.74 19.73 7.47
CA ARG A 45 -4.59 20.15 8.87
C ARG A 45 -5.58 19.44 9.79
N GLU A 46 -6.83 19.32 9.37
CA GLU A 46 -7.87 18.60 10.13
C GLU A 46 -7.48 17.14 10.36
N GLN A 47 -7.00 16.45 9.31
CA GLN A 47 -6.55 15.06 9.43
C GLN A 47 -5.30 14.91 10.31
N ALA A 48 -4.36 15.85 10.25
CA ALA A 48 -3.18 15.84 11.11
C ALA A 48 -3.55 16.01 12.60
N LEU A 49 -4.47 16.95 12.92
CA LEU A 49 -5.01 17.14 14.26
C LEU A 49 -5.73 15.89 14.77
N ALA A 50 -6.58 15.29 13.95
CA ALA A 50 -7.28 14.05 14.28
C ALA A 50 -6.31 12.88 14.52
N SER A 51 -5.24 12.77 13.72
CA SER A 51 -4.21 11.75 13.92
C SER A 51 -3.46 11.94 15.24
N ASN A 52 -3.10 13.18 15.59
CA ASN A 52 -2.46 13.48 16.88
C ASN A 52 -3.37 13.14 18.06
N ALA A 53 -4.67 13.46 17.98
CA ALA A 53 -5.65 13.16 19.02
C ALA A 53 -5.86 11.65 19.24
N SER A 54 -5.60 10.81 18.23
CA SER A 54 -5.74 9.36 18.35
C SER A 54 -4.70 8.68 19.25
N GLY A 55 -3.61 9.38 19.62
CA GLY A 55 -2.55 8.83 20.46
C GLY A 55 -1.72 7.70 19.82
N ARG A 56 -1.86 7.46 18.52
CA ARG A 56 -1.06 6.46 17.80
C ARG A 56 0.42 6.88 17.74
N PRO A 57 1.37 5.93 17.80
CA PRO A 57 2.78 6.22 17.58
C PRO A 57 3.04 6.89 16.23
N LEU A 58 4.00 7.81 16.20
CA LEU A 58 4.40 8.50 14.97
C LEU A 58 5.41 7.64 14.17
N SER A 59 5.15 7.49 12.87
CA SER A 59 6.11 6.95 11.90
C SER A 59 6.50 8.05 10.92
N LEU A 60 7.79 8.17 10.61
CA LEU A 60 8.34 9.19 9.72
C LEU A 60 8.90 8.54 8.47
N TYR A 61 8.48 9.04 7.30
CA TYR A 61 9.01 8.66 6.00
C TYR A 61 9.77 9.85 5.38
N LEU A 62 11.02 9.62 4.97
CA LEU A 62 11.84 10.59 4.26
C LEU A 62 12.23 10.02 2.91
N HIS A 63 11.92 10.75 1.84
CA HIS A 63 12.28 10.34 0.48
C HIS A 63 13.66 10.91 0.09
N ILE A 64 14.63 10.05 -0.23
CA ILE A 64 15.96 10.44 -0.73
C ILE A 64 16.02 10.03 -2.21
N PRO A 65 15.87 10.98 -3.15
CA PRO A 65 15.71 10.67 -4.57
C PRO A 65 17.04 10.51 -5.32
N PHE A 66 18.17 10.36 -4.62
CA PHE A 66 19.51 10.37 -5.23
C PHE A 66 20.16 8.99 -5.20
N CYS A 67 20.66 8.57 -6.35
CA CYS A 67 21.51 7.39 -6.54
C CYS A 67 22.74 7.80 -7.36
N ASP A 68 23.87 7.14 -7.15
CA ASP A 68 25.11 7.41 -7.90
C ASP A 68 25.11 6.78 -9.31
N THR A 69 24.33 5.72 -9.49
CA THR A 69 24.30 4.88 -10.68
C THR A 69 22.86 4.68 -11.16
N VAL A 70 22.68 4.68 -12.48
CA VAL A 70 21.39 4.41 -13.11
C VAL A 70 21.15 2.91 -13.22
N CYS A 71 19.95 2.47 -12.83
CA CYS A 71 19.47 1.11 -12.99
C CYS A 71 18.55 0.99 -14.22
N PHE A 72 18.66 -0.08 -15.01
CA PHE A 72 17.88 -0.32 -16.24
C PHE A 72 16.72 -1.33 -16.09
N TYR A 73 16.39 -1.72 -14.85
CA TYR A 73 15.24 -2.58 -14.57
C TYR A 73 13.93 -1.78 -14.46
#